data_AF-A0A8S4QT99-F1
#
_entry.id   AF-A0A8S4QT99-F1
#
_cell.length_a   1.000
_cell.length_b   1.000
_cell.length_c   1.000
_cell.angle_alpha   90.00
_cell.angle_beta   90.00
_cell.angle_gamma   90.00
#
_symmetry.space_group_name_H-M   'P 1'
#
loop_
_entity.id
_entity.type
_entity.pdbx_description
1 polymer ?
#
loop_
_entity_poly.entity_id
_entity_poly.type
_entity_poly.pdbx_seq_one_letter_code
_entity_poly.pdbx_strand_id
1 'polypeptide(L)'
;MSPSTKAVAPRSTRSKKINLKLVDLSTRRQLFEQSSSSASFVDMALECPMEDLTSLAKRIYEEALNQLEQSGNIKATIKGTVTDCLYGLYSVVERYEACSPSPVVPTVSTDWSKELKTELEQQREIVAAARADMGAVRTAVNQLCVNLETNGVTYAAMAATTKSAPTLIPHPQSVHSLIISSADTQDTSEDVIGKIRNAVSAKTSGLRVDRLRKVRDQKVVLGCQTRDELAKVADRLRSGNRTLLIEEKENKDPLVILKNVLNYNTDEDILCAL
;
A
#
# COMPACT_ATOMS: atom_id res chain seq x y z
N MET A 1 -4.02 -52.87 -54.52
CA MET A 1 -2.79 -52.10 -54.83
C MET A 1 -2.86 -51.68 -56.28
N SER A 2 -2.30 -50.50 -56.58
CA SER A 2 -2.15 -49.86 -57.91
C SER A 2 -3.35 -49.03 -58.42
N PRO A 3 -3.30 -47.69 -58.36
CA PRO A 3 -4.09 -46.84 -59.23
C PRO A 3 -3.34 -46.59 -60.55
N SER A 4 -4.05 -46.82 -61.65
CA SER A 4 -3.63 -46.57 -63.03
C SER A 4 -3.91 -45.12 -63.42
N THR A 5 -2.92 -44.53 -64.09
CA THR A 5 -2.87 -43.16 -64.62
C THR A 5 -3.86 -42.94 -65.77
N LYS A 6 -4.50 -41.76 -65.80
CA LYS A 6 -4.86 -41.11 -67.07
C LYS A 6 -4.81 -39.58 -66.92
N ALA A 7 -3.89 -39.01 -67.69
CA ALA A 7 -3.67 -37.58 -67.86
C ALA A 7 -4.82 -36.94 -68.64
N VAL A 8 -5.20 -35.71 -68.25
CA VAL A 8 -6.05 -34.82 -69.04
C VAL A 8 -5.28 -33.52 -69.27
N ALA A 9 -5.13 -33.18 -70.55
CA ALA A 9 -4.37 -32.06 -71.08
C ALA A 9 -5.01 -30.68 -70.78
N PRO A 10 -4.22 -29.59 -70.81
CA PRO A 10 -4.69 -28.25 -70.46
C PRO A 10 -5.45 -27.58 -71.60
N ARG A 11 -6.61 -26.97 -71.30
CA ARG A 11 -7.34 -26.09 -72.24
C ARG A 11 -7.04 -24.62 -71.96
N SER A 12 -6.38 -24.05 -72.96
CA SER A 12 -6.19 -22.63 -73.28
C SER A 12 -7.36 -21.71 -72.92
N THR A 13 -7.06 -20.66 -72.15
CA THR A 13 -7.91 -19.46 -72.03
C THR A 13 -7.10 -18.20 -72.37
N ARG A 14 -7.06 -17.92 -73.67
CA ARG A 14 -7.09 -16.62 -74.36
C ARG A 14 -6.96 -15.36 -73.46
N SER A 15 -5.74 -14.84 -73.33
CA SER A 15 -5.48 -13.50 -72.78
C SER A 15 -6.08 -12.40 -73.66
N LYS A 16 -7.12 -11.73 -73.18
CA LYS A 16 -7.56 -10.42 -73.72
C LYS A 16 -6.78 -9.32 -73.02
N LYS A 17 -5.90 -8.64 -73.75
CA LYS A 17 -5.26 -7.38 -73.35
C LYS A 17 -6.36 -6.34 -73.08
N ILE A 18 -6.55 -5.96 -71.83
CA ILE A 18 -7.29 -4.76 -71.45
C ILE A 18 -6.27 -3.62 -71.47
N ASN A 19 -6.39 -2.71 -72.43
CA ASN A 19 -5.70 -1.44 -72.43
C ASN A 19 -6.28 -0.58 -71.29
N LEU A 20 -5.76 -0.75 -70.07
CA LEU A 20 -5.91 0.28 -69.05
C LEU A 20 -5.02 1.44 -69.48
N LYS A 21 -5.64 2.52 -69.96
CA LYS A 21 -5.00 3.83 -69.95
C LYS A 21 -4.57 4.07 -68.51
N LEU A 22 -3.26 4.05 -68.28
CA LEU A 22 -2.63 4.42 -67.03
C LEU A 22 -2.91 5.90 -66.83
N VAL A 23 -4.06 6.21 -66.23
CA VAL A 23 -4.33 7.55 -65.70
C VAL A 23 -3.46 7.65 -64.46
N ASP A 24 -2.52 8.58 -64.53
CA ASP A 24 -1.44 8.78 -63.58
C ASP A 24 -2.00 8.84 -62.14
N LEU A 25 -1.50 7.94 -61.28
CA LEU A 25 -1.88 7.88 -59.86
C LEU A 25 -1.56 9.19 -59.14
N SER A 26 -0.62 9.97 -59.68
CA SER A 26 -0.30 11.35 -59.30
C SER A 26 -1.54 12.27 -59.36
N THR A 27 -2.29 12.22 -60.47
CA THR A 27 -3.44 13.11 -60.69
C THR A 27 -4.62 12.74 -59.80
N ARG A 28 -4.78 11.45 -59.46
CA ARG A 28 -5.83 10.99 -58.55
C ARG A 28 -5.51 11.34 -57.09
N ARG A 29 -4.22 11.39 -56.72
CA ARG A 29 -3.76 11.87 -55.42
C ARG A 29 -3.95 13.38 -55.28
N GLN A 30 -3.64 14.16 -56.32
CA GLN A 30 -3.85 15.61 -56.31
C GLN A 30 -5.33 16.02 -56.23
N LEU A 31 -6.25 15.27 -56.86
CA LEU A 31 -7.69 15.52 -56.73
C LEU A 31 -8.23 15.10 -55.34
N PHE A 32 -7.61 14.13 -54.68
CA PHE A 32 -7.95 13.74 -53.31
C PHE A 32 -7.37 14.73 -52.28
N GLU A 33 -6.20 15.30 -52.56
CA GLU A 33 -5.56 16.31 -51.69
C GLU A 33 -6.20 17.70 -51.78
N GLN A 34 -6.83 18.05 -52.91
CA GLN A 34 -7.61 19.29 -53.02
C GLN A 34 -8.98 19.23 -52.33
N SER A 35 -9.47 18.02 -52.00
CA SER A 35 -10.69 17.84 -51.18
C SER A 35 -10.40 17.75 -49.67
N SER A 36 -9.13 17.61 -49.27
CA SER A 36 -8.69 17.64 -47.87
C SER A 36 -8.35 19.05 -47.34
N SER A 37 -9.03 20.09 -47.84
CA SER A 37 -9.11 21.40 -47.16
C SER A 37 -10.18 21.42 -46.06
N SER A 38 -10.59 20.26 -45.56
CA SER A 38 -11.23 20.15 -44.25
C SER A 38 -10.12 20.18 -43.21
N ALA A 39 -9.80 21.37 -42.68
CA ALA A 39 -9.13 21.48 -41.38
C ALA A 39 -9.77 20.45 -40.46
N SER A 40 -8.97 19.54 -39.90
CA SER A 40 -9.53 18.33 -39.30
C SER A 40 -10.51 18.75 -38.21
N PHE A 41 -11.77 18.35 -38.32
CA PHE A 41 -12.79 18.68 -37.32
C PHE A 41 -12.38 18.22 -35.91
N VAL A 42 -11.42 17.29 -35.84
CA VAL A 42 -10.75 16.82 -34.63
C VAL A 42 -9.92 17.92 -33.98
N ASP A 43 -9.17 18.71 -34.76
CA ASP A 43 -8.34 19.80 -34.22
C ASP A 43 -9.20 20.96 -33.71
N MET A 44 -10.32 21.25 -34.38
CA MET A 44 -11.26 22.30 -33.94
C MET A 44 -12.02 21.91 -32.66
N ALA A 45 -12.32 20.62 -32.47
CA ALA A 45 -12.97 20.12 -31.25
C ALA A 45 -12.04 20.11 -30.01
N LEU A 46 -10.72 20.16 -30.21
CA LEU A 46 -9.72 20.19 -29.12
C LEU A 46 -9.45 21.61 -28.60
N GLU A 47 -9.76 22.65 -29.37
CA GLU A 47 -9.50 24.05 -29.02
C GLU A 47 -10.75 24.81 -28.53
N CYS A 48 -11.96 24.27 -28.73
CA CYS A 48 -13.19 24.95 -28.33
C CYS A 48 -13.51 24.78 -26.82
N PRO A 49 -13.90 25.85 -26.12
CA PRO A 49 -14.38 25.76 -24.74
C PRO A 49 -15.64 24.88 -24.65
N MET A 50 -15.78 24.13 -23.55
CA MET A 50 -16.83 23.11 -23.34
C MET A 50 -18.28 23.63 -23.54
N GLU A 51 -18.50 24.94 -23.42
CA GLU A 51 -19.82 25.57 -23.53
C GLU A 51 -20.33 25.69 -24.98
N ASP A 52 -19.48 25.44 -25.98
CA ASP A 52 -19.80 25.53 -27.42
C ASP A 52 -19.77 24.17 -28.14
N LEU A 53 -19.74 23.05 -27.42
CA LEU A 53 -19.64 21.72 -28.02
C LEU A 53 -20.91 21.31 -28.78
N THR A 54 -22.11 21.63 -28.29
CA THR A 54 -23.36 21.37 -29.04
C THR A 54 -23.48 22.21 -30.30
N SER A 55 -23.04 23.47 -30.28
CA SER A 55 -23.08 24.34 -31.46
C SER A 55 -22.10 23.84 -32.54
N LEU A 56 -20.91 23.40 -32.13
CA LEU A 56 -19.93 22.75 -32.99
C LEU A 56 -20.43 21.39 -33.52
N ALA A 57 -21.04 20.56 -32.69
CA ALA A 57 -21.61 19.26 -33.09
C ALA A 57 -22.73 19.42 -34.12
N LYS A 58 -23.60 20.43 -33.94
CA LYS A 58 -24.66 20.76 -34.90
C LYS A 58 -24.09 21.17 -36.25
N ARG A 59 -23.05 22.01 -36.26
CA ARG A 59 -22.37 22.44 -37.48
C ARG A 59 -21.70 21.28 -38.23
N ILE A 60 -21.06 20.37 -37.51
CA ILE A 60 -20.46 19.15 -38.09
C ILE A 60 -21.54 18.26 -38.72
N TYR A 61 -22.68 18.11 -38.04
CA TYR A 61 -23.80 17.31 -38.52
C TYR A 61 -24.39 17.89 -39.83
N GLU A 62 -24.63 19.20 -39.87
CA GLU A 62 -25.16 19.88 -41.06
C GLU A 62 -24.20 19.80 -42.24
N GLU A 63 -22.89 19.94 -42.00
CA GLU A 63 -21.86 19.83 -43.03
C GLU A 63 -21.77 18.39 -43.58
N ALA A 64 -21.82 17.38 -42.71
CA ALA A 64 -21.82 15.98 -43.11
C ALA A 64 -23.07 15.61 -43.93
N LEU A 65 -24.24 16.15 -43.57
CA LEU A 65 -25.46 16.00 -44.35
C LEU A 65 -25.29 16.61 -45.75
N ASN A 66 -24.82 17.86 -45.84
CA ASN A 66 -24.62 18.54 -47.11
C ASN A 66 -23.67 17.77 -48.04
N GLN A 67 -22.56 17.25 -47.53
CA GLN A 67 -21.62 16.43 -48.31
C GLN A 67 -22.26 15.13 -48.80
N LEU A 68 -23.08 14.51 -47.95
CA LEU A 68 -23.80 13.29 -48.30
C LEU A 68 -24.90 13.55 -49.36
N GLU A 69 -25.52 14.72 -49.34
CA GLU A 69 -26.47 15.14 -50.39
C GLU A 69 -25.80 15.45 -51.72
N GLN A 70 -24.65 16.11 -51.70
CA GLN A 70 -23.86 16.43 -52.89
C GLN A 70 -23.21 15.19 -53.53
N SER A 71 -23.06 14.10 -52.77
CA SER A 71 -22.52 12.83 -53.26
C SER A 71 -23.53 12.05 -54.12
N GLY A 72 -23.75 12.49 -55.36
CA GLY A 72 -24.77 11.95 -56.27
C GLY A 72 -24.64 10.48 -56.69
N ASN A 73 -23.57 9.79 -56.30
CA ASN A 73 -23.29 8.38 -56.68
C ASN A 73 -23.36 7.39 -55.50
N ILE A 74 -23.82 7.82 -54.33
CA ILE A 74 -24.00 6.94 -53.18
C ILE A 74 -25.39 6.28 -53.27
N LYS A 75 -25.44 4.96 -53.03
CA LYS A 75 -26.73 4.25 -52.96
C LYS A 75 -27.61 4.87 -51.88
N ALA A 76 -28.86 5.16 -52.21
CA ALA A 76 -29.83 5.77 -51.28
C ALA A 76 -29.93 5.04 -49.93
N THR A 77 -29.74 3.71 -49.91
CA THR A 77 -29.70 2.91 -48.69
C THR A 77 -28.52 3.24 -47.78
N ILE A 78 -27.33 3.48 -48.36
CA ILE A 78 -26.13 3.84 -47.60
C ILE A 78 -26.27 5.27 -47.07
N LYS A 79 -26.81 6.17 -47.91
CA LYS A 79 -27.11 7.55 -47.50
C LYS A 79 -28.05 7.56 -46.28
N GLY A 80 -29.16 6.82 -46.33
CA GLY A 80 -30.08 6.68 -45.19
C GLY A 80 -29.42 6.15 -43.92
N THR A 81 -28.61 5.09 -44.03
CA THR A 81 -27.93 4.55 -42.83
C THR A 81 -26.94 5.53 -42.22
N VAL A 82 -26.22 6.30 -43.04
CA VAL A 82 -25.24 7.28 -42.55
C VAL A 82 -25.96 8.46 -41.90
N THR A 83 -27.07 8.94 -42.48
CA THR A 83 -27.88 9.99 -41.85
C THR A 83 -28.46 9.55 -40.51
N ASP A 84 -28.94 8.30 -40.42
CA ASP A 84 -29.49 7.76 -39.16
C ASP A 84 -28.42 7.65 -38.07
N CYS A 85 -27.20 7.19 -38.43
CA CYS A 85 -26.08 7.14 -37.49
C CYS A 85 -25.62 8.54 -37.04
N LEU A 86 -25.57 9.50 -37.95
CA LEU A 86 -25.20 10.88 -37.63
C LEU A 86 -26.23 11.53 -36.71
N TYR A 87 -27.52 11.31 -36.96
CA TYR A 87 -28.61 11.83 -36.13
C TYR A 87 -28.57 11.20 -34.73
N GLY A 88 -28.37 9.88 -34.66
CA GLY A 88 -28.20 9.17 -33.38
C GLY A 88 -27.03 9.70 -32.56
N LEU A 89 -25.89 9.99 -33.20
CA LEU A 89 -24.72 10.57 -32.52
C LEU A 89 -25.00 11.98 -31.99
N TYR A 90 -25.64 12.84 -32.81
CA TYR A 90 -26.03 14.19 -32.38
C TYR A 90 -26.97 14.15 -31.17
N SER A 91 -27.99 13.29 -31.19
CA SER A 91 -28.91 13.13 -30.06
C SER A 91 -28.23 12.62 -28.77
N VAL A 92 -27.15 11.84 -28.88
CA VAL A 92 -26.37 11.40 -27.71
C VAL A 92 -25.60 12.56 -27.10
N VAL A 93 -24.97 13.40 -27.93
CA VAL A 93 -24.25 14.60 -27.46
C VAL A 93 -25.21 15.60 -26.82
N GLU A 94 -26.36 15.86 -27.45
CA GLU A 94 -27.40 16.74 -26.91
C GLU A 94 -27.92 16.24 -25.55
N ARG A 95 -28.13 14.93 -25.40
CA ARG A 95 -28.49 14.33 -24.10
C ARG A 95 -27.35 14.38 -23.10
N TYR A 96 -26.10 14.22 -23.52
CA TYR A 96 -24.94 14.30 -22.65
C TYR A 96 -24.75 15.72 -22.11
N GLU A 97 -25.01 16.76 -22.88
CA GLU A 97 -25.06 18.13 -22.38
C GLU A 97 -26.29 18.41 -21.50
N ALA A 98 -27.47 17.87 -21.86
CA ALA A 98 -28.66 18.01 -21.03
C ALA A 98 -28.54 17.29 -19.67
N CYS A 99 -27.76 16.19 -19.62
CA CYS A 99 -27.43 15.45 -18.40
C CYS A 99 -26.09 15.86 -17.79
N SER A 100 -25.28 16.67 -18.47
CA SER A 100 -24.07 17.25 -17.92
C SER A 100 -24.55 18.14 -16.78
N PRO A 101 -24.34 17.77 -15.51
CA PRO A 101 -24.54 18.73 -14.46
C PRO A 101 -23.64 19.90 -14.84
N SER A 102 -24.23 21.10 -14.96
CA SER A 102 -23.50 22.34 -14.83
C SER A 102 -22.39 22.13 -13.79
N PRO A 103 -21.19 22.72 -13.94
CA PRO A 103 -20.30 22.88 -12.81
C PRO A 103 -20.99 23.83 -11.83
N VAL A 104 -22.02 23.32 -11.15
CA VAL A 104 -22.39 23.71 -9.81
C VAL A 104 -21.11 23.41 -9.07
N VAL A 105 -20.25 24.43 -8.99
CA VAL A 105 -19.35 24.61 -7.87
C VAL A 105 -20.19 24.19 -6.69
N PRO A 106 -19.95 23.01 -6.09
CA PRO A 106 -20.78 22.61 -5.00
C PRO A 106 -20.49 23.72 -3.99
N THR A 107 -21.52 24.48 -3.66
CA THR A 107 -21.52 25.34 -2.50
C THR A 107 -21.57 24.36 -1.32
N VAL A 108 -20.50 23.58 -1.19
CA VAL A 108 -20.16 22.84 0.00
C VAL A 108 -20.06 23.93 1.03
N SER A 109 -21.00 23.86 1.97
CA SER A 109 -20.98 24.51 3.27
C SER A 109 -19.59 25.09 3.54
N THR A 110 -19.50 26.43 3.57
CA THR A 110 -18.24 27.16 3.78
C THR A 110 -17.50 26.69 5.04
N ASP A 111 -18.18 25.98 5.92
CA ASP A 111 -17.64 25.42 7.14
C ASP A 111 -16.83 24.14 6.89
N TRP A 112 -17.32 23.23 6.04
CA TRP A 112 -16.57 22.00 5.67
C TRP A 112 -15.30 22.32 4.88
N SER A 113 -15.35 23.34 4.02
CA SER A 113 -14.16 23.78 3.27
C SER A 113 -13.12 24.44 4.18
N LYS A 114 -13.54 25.14 5.24
CA LYS A 114 -12.64 25.68 6.26
C LYS A 114 -12.04 24.57 7.12
N GLU A 115 -12.86 23.61 7.55
CA GLU A 115 -12.45 22.44 8.33
C GLU A 115 -11.39 21.60 7.59
N LEU A 116 -11.62 21.34 6.30
CA LEU A 116 -10.65 20.62 5.46
C LEU A 116 -9.34 21.39 5.30
N LYS A 117 -9.39 22.73 5.22
CA LYS A 117 -8.18 23.55 5.13
C LYS A 117 -7.40 23.55 6.44
N THR A 118 -8.09 23.63 7.58
CA THR A 118 -7.44 23.57 8.89
C THR A 118 -6.82 22.20 9.13
N GLU A 119 -7.50 21.11 8.77
CA GLU A 119 -6.97 19.75 8.86
C GLU A 119 -5.74 19.56 7.97
N LEU A 120 -5.77 20.09 6.74
CA LEU A 120 -4.63 19.98 5.81
C LEU A 120 -3.42 20.77 6.31
N GLU A 121 -3.64 21.94 6.94
CA GLU A 121 -2.57 22.72 7.55
C GLU A 121 -2.00 22.01 8.79
N GLN A 122 -2.86 21.42 9.62
CA GLN A 122 -2.44 20.59 10.76
C GLN A 122 -1.59 19.39 10.30
N GLN A 123 -2.00 18.70 9.24
CA GLN A 123 -1.21 17.59 8.68
C GLN A 123 0.13 18.06 8.13
N ARG A 124 0.19 19.25 7.51
CA ARG A 124 1.46 19.84 7.06
C ARG A 124 2.39 20.13 8.23
N GLU A 125 1.87 20.65 9.33
CA GLU A 125 2.65 20.93 10.53
C GLU A 125 3.20 19.65 11.17
N ILE A 126 2.37 18.59 11.27
CA ILE A 126 2.82 17.27 11.75
C ILE A 126 3.93 16.70 10.88
N VAL A 127 3.79 16.78 9.55
CA VAL A 127 4.81 16.29 8.61
C VAL A 127 6.09 17.13 8.69
N ALA A 128 5.97 18.45 8.90
CA ALA A 128 7.12 19.33 9.09
C ALA A 128 7.87 19.00 10.39
N ALA A 129 7.16 18.79 11.51
CA ALA A 129 7.74 18.38 12.77
C ALA A 129 8.45 17.01 12.67
N ALA A 130 7.79 16.01 12.07
CA ALA A 130 8.39 14.70 11.85
C ALA A 130 9.64 14.76 10.95
N ARG A 131 9.68 15.65 9.96
CA ARG A 131 10.87 15.89 9.13
C ARG A 131 11.99 16.54 9.94
N ALA A 132 11.70 17.46 10.85
CA ALA A 132 12.68 18.06 11.74
C ALA A 132 13.29 17.00 12.68
N ASP A 133 12.46 16.15 13.28
CA ASP A 133 12.90 15.05 14.16
C ASP A 133 13.78 14.05 13.40
N MET A 134 13.39 13.63 12.20
CA MET A 134 14.23 12.78 11.34
C MET A 134 15.55 13.46 10.97
N GLY A 135 15.54 14.78 10.77
CA GLY A 135 16.74 15.59 10.58
C GLY A 135 17.68 15.52 11.79
N ALA A 136 17.13 15.69 13.00
CA ALA A 136 17.88 15.61 14.26
C ALA A 136 18.44 14.21 14.53
N VAL A 137 17.68 13.15 14.24
CA VAL A 137 18.18 11.78 14.33
C VAL A 137 19.30 11.54 13.34
N ARG A 138 19.17 12.01 12.09
CA ARG A 138 20.20 11.88 11.07
C ARG A 138 21.49 12.60 11.46
N THR A 139 21.40 13.80 12.03
CA THR A 139 22.59 14.52 12.51
C THR A 139 23.22 13.82 13.70
N ALA A 140 22.44 13.30 14.65
CA ALA A 140 22.95 12.52 15.78
C ALA A 140 23.68 11.24 15.32
N VAL A 141 23.11 10.50 14.35
CA VAL A 141 23.75 9.32 13.78
C VAL A 141 25.06 9.68 13.07
N ASN A 142 25.07 10.76 12.29
CA ASN A 142 26.30 11.20 11.63
C ASN A 142 27.38 11.64 12.63
N GLN A 143 26.99 12.32 13.71
CA GLN A 143 27.92 12.67 14.80
C GLN A 143 28.48 11.41 15.48
N LEU A 144 27.66 10.38 15.70
CA LEU A 144 28.14 9.10 16.23
C LEU A 144 29.13 8.41 15.27
N CYS A 145 28.85 8.42 13.96
CA CYS A 145 29.78 7.89 12.95
C CYS A 145 31.13 8.63 12.99
N VAL A 146 31.12 9.97 13.03
CA VAL A 146 32.35 10.77 13.12
C VAL A 146 33.07 10.54 14.46
N ASN A 147 32.33 10.37 15.56
CA ASN A 147 32.91 10.03 16.86
C ASN A 147 33.53 8.63 16.89
N LEU A 148 32.99 7.66 16.14
CA LEU A 148 33.55 6.32 15.99
C LEU A 148 34.84 6.35 15.16
N GLU A 149 34.89 7.17 14.12
CA GLU A 149 36.08 7.36 13.28
C GLU A 149 37.21 8.09 14.03
N THR A 150 36.88 9.07 14.87
CA THR A 150 37.87 9.83 15.66
C THR A 150 38.33 9.13 16.94
N ASN A 151 37.45 8.36 17.61
CA ASN A 151 37.81 7.64 18.84
C ASN A 151 38.42 6.24 18.60
N GLY A 152 38.64 5.84 17.33
CA GLY A 152 39.45 4.67 17.01
C GLY A 152 39.07 3.41 17.78
N VAL A 153 37.76 3.18 18.01
CA VAL A 153 37.27 1.95 18.66
C VAL A 153 37.44 0.81 17.66
N THR A 154 38.67 0.35 17.58
CA THR A 154 39.11 -0.72 16.70
C THR A 154 38.46 -2.01 17.18
N TYR A 155 38.06 -2.89 16.26
CA TYR A 155 37.51 -4.22 16.59
C TYR A 155 38.37 -4.98 17.63
N ALA A 156 39.69 -4.73 17.62
CA ALA A 156 40.64 -5.22 18.62
C ALA A 156 40.43 -4.69 20.04
N ALA A 157 40.04 -3.41 20.23
CA ALA A 157 39.71 -2.84 21.54
C ALA A 157 38.40 -3.43 22.10
N MET A 158 37.43 -3.70 21.21
CA MET A 158 36.18 -4.40 21.54
C MET A 158 36.39 -5.89 21.84
N ALA A 159 37.41 -6.52 21.26
CA ALA A 159 37.76 -7.94 21.52
C ALA A 159 38.68 -8.12 22.74
N ALA A 160 39.47 -7.10 23.11
CA ALA A 160 40.37 -7.13 24.27
C ALA A 160 39.64 -7.00 25.62
N THR A 161 38.37 -6.61 25.63
CA THR A 161 37.50 -6.65 26.82
C THR A 161 36.97 -8.06 27.07
N THR A 162 37.87 -9.01 27.28
CA THR A 162 37.51 -10.35 27.79
C THR A 162 38.06 -10.54 29.19
N LYS A 163 37.16 -10.90 30.13
CA LYS A 163 37.35 -11.32 31.54
C LYS A 163 37.04 -10.32 32.66
N SER A 164 36.10 -9.41 32.45
CA SER A 164 35.01 -9.31 33.44
C SER A 164 33.75 -9.75 32.70
N ALA A 165 32.93 -10.58 33.34
CA ALA A 165 31.72 -11.12 32.71
C ALA A 165 30.94 -9.97 32.07
N PRO A 166 30.49 -10.09 30.81
CA PRO A 166 29.59 -9.10 30.27
C PRO A 166 28.35 -9.17 31.17
N THR A 167 28.15 -8.12 31.96
CA THR A 167 26.82 -7.74 32.42
C THR A 167 26.05 -7.58 31.12
N LEU A 168 25.38 -8.66 30.75
CA LEU A 168 24.43 -8.73 29.66
C LEU A 168 23.67 -7.42 29.71
N ILE A 169 23.58 -6.76 28.54
CA ILE A 169 22.53 -5.80 28.16
C ILE A 169 21.44 -5.86 29.22
N PRO A 170 21.08 -4.76 29.92
CA PRO A 170 19.90 -4.74 30.77
C PRO A 170 18.73 -5.15 29.88
N HIS A 171 18.49 -6.45 29.80
CA HIS A 171 17.30 -6.97 29.20
C HIS A 171 16.25 -6.36 30.08
N PRO A 172 15.33 -5.54 29.53
CA PRO A 172 14.31 -4.91 30.33
C PRO A 172 13.73 -6.01 31.20
N GLN A 173 13.99 -5.92 32.50
CA GLN A 173 13.39 -6.85 33.44
C GLN A 173 11.91 -6.60 33.25
N SER A 174 11.17 -7.60 32.78
CA SER A 174 9.72 -7.48 32.72
C SER A 174 9.27 -7.21 34.14
N VAL A 175 8.88 -5.96 34.41
CA VAL A 175 8.52 -5.46 35.74
C VAL A 175 7.38 -6.31 36.31
N HIS A 176 6.58 -6.90 35.43
CA HIS A 176 5.40 -7.71 35.73
C HIS A 176 5.61 -9.13 35.23
N SER A 177 5.62 -10.10 36.16
CA SER A 177 5.86 -11.52 35.87
C SER A 177 4.81 -12.43 36.51
N LEU A 178 4.46 -13.51 35.81
CA LEU A 178 3.49 -14.53 36.22
C LEU A 178 4.17 -15.89 36.25
N ILE A 179 3.98 -16.66 37.32
CA ILE A 179 4.40 -18.05 37.41
C ILE A 179 3.21 -18.93 37.07
N ILE A 180 3.38 -19.80 36.09
CA ILE A 180 2.37 -20.74 35.64
C ILE A 180 2.90 -22.14 35.91
N SER A 181 2.10 -22.97 36.56
CA SER A 181 2.39 -24.37 36.83
C SER A 181 1.23 -25.25 36.37
N SER A 182 1.50 -26.50 35.99
CA SER A 182 0.43 -27.47 35.76
C SER A 182 0.05 -28.17 37.06
N ALA A 183 -1.23 -28.49 37.23
CA ALA A 183 -1.69 -29.39 38.28
C ALA A 183 -1.43 -30.87 37.92
N ASP A 184 -1.24 -31.18 36.64
CA ASP A 184 -1.08 -32.55 36.15
C ASP A 184 0.38 -33.00 36.20
N THR A 185 0.69 -34.04 36.98
CA THR A 185 2.06 -34.52 37.16
C THR A 185 2.71 -35.12 35.91
N GLN A 186 1.92 -35.41 34.87
CA GLN A 186 2.41 -35.95 33.60
C GLN A 186 2.83 -34.85 32.61
N ASP A 187 2.41 -33.61 32.84
CA ASP A 187 2.76 -32.52 31.93
C ASP A 187 4.25 -32.17 32.08
N THR A 188 4.90 -31.92 30.96
CA THR A 188 6.20 -31.27 30.97
C THR A 188 6.03 -29.75 30.92
N SER A 189 7.09 -29.02 31.25
CA SER A 189 7.11 -27.57 31.06
C SER A 189 6.87 -27.14 29.60
N GLU A 190 7.12 -28.02 28.62
CA GLU A 190 6.85 -27.72 27.21
C GLU A 190 5.36 -27.84 26.88
N ASP A 191 4.67 -28.80 27.49
CA ASP A 191 3.22 -28.94 27.37
C ASP A 191 2.51 -27.72 27.97
N VAL A 192 3.00 -27.22 29.11
CA VAL A 192 2.54 -25.95 29.71
C VAL A 192 2.72 -24.78 28.74
N ILE A 193 3.87 -24.68 28.08
CA ILE A 193 4.11 -23.64 27.06
C ILE A 193 3.14 -23.79 25.88
N GLY A 194 2.85 -25.02 25.43
CA GLY A 194 1.86 -25.30 24.39
C GLY A 194 0.46 -24.82 24.79
N LYS A 195 0.02 -25.15 26.00
CA LYS A 195 -1.27 -24.71 26.57
C LYS A 195 -1.36 -23.18 26.64
N ILE A 196 -0.27 -22.51 27.05
CA ILE A 196 -0.19 -21.05 27.10
C ILE A 196 -0.29 -20.45 25.68
N ARG A 197 0.46 -20.97 24.70
CA ARG A 197 0.43 -20.47 23.31
C ARG A 197 -0.95 -20.61 22.67
N ASN A 198 -1.66 -21.69 22.99
CA ASN A 198 -3.03 -21.89 22.50
C ASN A 198 -4.02 -20.90 23.14
N ALA A 199 -3.88 -20.61 24.43
CA ALA A 199 -4.75 -19.68 25.14
C ALA A 199 -4.44 -18.20 24.84
N VAL A 200 -3.16 -17.86 24.66
CA VAL A 200 -2.64 -16.50 24.48
C VAL A 200 -2.03 -16.37 23.09
N SER A 201 -2.84 -16.59 22.06
CA SER A 201 -2.42 -16.37 20.68
C SER A 201 -2.56 -14.88 20.34
N ALA A 202 -1.46 -14.26 19.89
CA ALA A 202 -1.44 -12.83 19.53
C ALA A 202 -2.45 -12.49 18.42
N LYS A 203 -2.74 -13.45 17.54
CA LYS A 203 -3.67 -13.27 16.41
C LYS A 203 -5.14 -13.18 16.84
N THR A 204 -5.53 -13.86 17.92
CA THR A 204 -6.92 -13.89 18.41
C THR A 204 -7.15 -12.99 19.60
N SER A 205 -6.18 -12.88 20.51
CA SER A 205 -6.34 -12.14 21.76
C SER A 205 -5.74 -10.73 21.72
N GLY A 206 -4.84 -10.45 20.78
CA GLY A 206 -4.09 -9.19 20.75
C GLY A 206 -3.14 -9.01 21.94
N LEU A 207 -2.96 -10.02 22.79
CA LEU A 207 -2.10 -9.95 23.97
C LEU A 207 -0.66 -10.28 23.58
N ARG A 208 0.27 -9.44 24.03
CA ARG A 208 1.70 -9.62 23.80
C ARG A 208 2.36 -10.21 25.04
N VAL A 209 3.15 -11.26 24.81
CA VAL A 209 4.05 -11.84 25.81
C VAL A 209 5.47 -11.48 25.42
N ASP A 210 6.20 -10.78 26.28
CA ASP A 210 7.57 -10.34 25.97
C ASP A 210 8.59 -11.44 26.27
N ARG A 211 8.40 -12.15 27.37
CA ARG A 211 9.35 -13.17 27.81
C ARG A 211 8.64 -14.41 28.31
N LEU A 212 9.19 -15.55 27.94
CA LEU A 212 8.77 -16.85 28.45
C LEU A 212 10.02 -17.65 28.83
N ARG A 213 10.09 -18.06 30.09
CA ARG A 213 11.22 -18.81 30.64
C ARG A 213 10.74 -20.14 31.21
N LYS A 214 11.34 -21.22 30.73
CA LYS A 214 11.18 -22.57 31.29
C LYS A 214 11.86 -22.65 32.66
N VAL A 215 11.14 -23.19 33.64
CA VAL A 215 11.64 -23.48 34.98
C VAL A 215 11.51 -24.99 35.23
N ARG A 216 12.25 -25.50 36.22
CA ARG A 216 12.11 -26.87 36.68
C ARG A 216 10.71 -27.10 37.26
N ASP A 217 10.31 -28.37 37.37
CA ASP A 217 9.08 -28.79 38.06
C ASP A 217 7.79 -28.33 37.38
N GLN A 218 7.75 -28.43 36.04
CA GLN A 218 6.54 -28.14 35.24
C GLN A 218 6.07 -26.67 35.37
N LYS A 219 7.00 -25.77 35.72
CA LYS A 219 6.74 -24.35 35.89
C LYS A 219 7.31 -23.53 34.73
N VAL A 220 6.63 -22.43 34.45
CA VAL A 220 7.02 -21.47 33.43
C VAL A 220 6.83 -20.08 34.00
N VAL A 221 7.81 -19.21 33.79
CA VAL A 221 7.72 -17.78 34.14
C VAL A 221 7.42 -16.99 32.88
N LEU A 222 6.33 -16.25 32.89
CA LEU A 222 5.86 -15.39 31.81
C LEU A 222 6.05 -13.93 32.21
N GLY A 223 6.58 -13.11 31.32
CA GLY A 223 6.78 -11.68 31.52
C GLY A 223 5.98 -10.84 30.52
N CYS A 224 5.34 -9.79 31.02
CA CYS A 224 4.58 -8.80 30.25
C CYS A 224 5.14 -7.39 30.46
N GLN A 225 4.86 -6.49 29.50
CA GLN A 225 5.34 -5.11 29.55
C GLN A 225 4.56 -4.29 30.58
N THR A 226 3.24 -4.48 30.64
CA THR A 226 2.34 -3.74 31.54
C THR A 226 1.62 -4.67 32.52
N ARG A 227 1.23 -4.12 33.68
CA ARG A 227 0.44 -4.84 34.68
C ARG A 227 -0.94 -5.22 34.15
N ASP A 228 -1.55 -4.34 33.35
CA ASP A 228 -2.88 -4.55 32.77
C ASP A 228 -2.90 -5.71 31.78
N GLU A 229 -1.85 -5.84 30.94
CA GLU A 229 -1.69 -7.00 30.07
C GLU A 229 -1.50 -8.29 30.87
N LEU A 230 -0.73 -8.24 31.95
CA LEU A 230 -0.51 -9.40 32.82
C LEU A 230 -1.83 -9.89 33.44
N ALA A 231 -2.67 -8.98 33.94
CA ALA A 231 -3.99 -9.32 34.47
C ALA A 231 -4.89 -9.97 33.40
N LYS A 232 -4.95 -9.38 32.20
CA LYS A 232 -5.72 -9.94 31.08
C LYS A 232 -5.21 -11.32 30.66
N VAL A 233 -3.89 -11.53 30.65
CA VAL A 233 -3.28 -12.84 30.38
C VAL A 233 -3.66 -13.86 31.45
N ALA A 234 -3.61 -13.48 32.73
CA ALA A 234 -4.01 -14.35 33.83
C ALA A 234 -5.48 -14.78 33.71
N ASP A 235 -6.39 -13.84 33.44
CA ASP A 235 -7.82 -14.13 33.26
C ASP A 235 -8.10 -15.05 32.07
N ARG A 236 -7.38 -14.84 30.96
CA ARG A 236 -7.47 -15.69 29.77
C ARG A 236 -6.99 -17.10 30.04
N LEU A 237 -5.88 -17.24 30.76
CA LEU A 237 -5.35 -18.55 31.13
C LEU A 237 -6.29 -19.30 32.08
N ARG A 238 -6.89 -18.62 33.06
CA ARG A 238 -7.92 -19.20 33.95
C ARG A 238 -9.15 -19.66 33.19
N SER A 239 -9.58 -18.88 32.20
CA SER A 239 -10.77 -19.18 31.39
C SER A 239 -10.52 -20.29 30.37
N GLY A 240 -9.32 -20.34 29.79
CA GLY A 240 -8.96 -21.27 28.71
C GLY A 240 -8.52 -22.64 29.19
N ASN A 241 -7.87 -22.75 30.35
CA ASN A 241 -7.31 -24.02 30.84
C ASN A 241 -7.45 -24.14 32.37
N ARG A 242 -8.39 -24.98 32.82
CA ARG A 242 -8.65 -25.20 34.26
C ARG A 242 -7.54 -26.00 34.98
N THR A 243 -6.63 -26.62 34.23
CA THR A 243 -5.51 -27.42 34.78
C THR A 243 -4.28 -26.59 35.14
N LEU A 244 -4.23 -25.31 34.72
CA LEU A 244 -3.09 -24.44 34.99
C LEU A 244 -3.29 -23.63 36.28
N LEU A 245 -2.31 -23.71 37.18
CA LEU A 245 -2.22 -22.91 38.39
C LEU A 245 -1.39 -21.66 38.10
N ILE A 246 -1.91 -20.51 38.53
CA ILE A 246 -1.35 -19.20 38.23
C ILE A 246 -1.02 -18.47 39.53
N GLU A 247 0.25 -18.12 39.70
CA GLU A 247 0.76 -17.34 40.81
C GLU A 247 1.35 -16.04 40.26
N GLU A 248 0.92 -14.89 40.78
CA GLU A 248 1.52 -13.61 40.42
C GLU A 248 2.84 -13.45 41.16
N LYS A 249 3.91 -13.14 40.41
CA LYS A 249 5.22 -12.90 41.01
C LYS A 249 5.41 -11.41 41.19
N GLU A 250 5.26 -10.97 42.43
CA GLU A 250 5.64 -9.61 42.81
C GLU A 250 7.16 -9.44 42.73
N ASN A 251 7.57 -8.25 42.28
CA ASN A 251 8.97 -7.91 42.23
C ASN A 251 9.46 -7.76 43.67
N LYS A 252 10.43 -8.57 44.08
CA LYS A 252 11.03 -8.43 45.42
C LYS A 252 11.80 -7.12 45.46
N ASP A 253 11.81 -6.47 46.62
CA ASP A 253 12.62 -5.29 46.84
C ASP A 253 14.09 -5.58 46.46
N PRO A 254 14.77 -4.62 45.82
CA PRO A 254 16.15 -4.81 45.38
C PRO A 254 17.01 -5.10 46.60
N LEU A 255 17.63 -6.29 46.62
CA LEU A 255 18.60 -6.63 47.65
C LEU A 255 19.92 -5.90 47.37
N VAL A 256 20.22 -4.88 48.17
CA VAL A 256 21.46 -4.12 48.08
C VAL A 256 22.56 -4.86 48.85
N ILE A 257 23.67 -5.16 48.17
CA ILE A 257 24.86 -5.76 48.80
C ILE A 257 25.92 -4.68 48.93
N LEU A 258 26.14 -4.20 50.15
CA LEU A 258 27.23 -3.27 50.46
C LEU A 258 28.54 -4.05 50.60
N LYS A 259 29.55 -3.66 49.83
CA LYS A 259 30.90 -4.25 49.87
C LYS A 259 31.86 -3.29 50.58
N ASN A 260 32.89 -3.84 51.23
CA ASN A 260 33.92 -3.09 51.95
C ASN A 260 33.39 -2.22 53.11
N VAL A 261 32.36 -2.71 53.82
CA VAL A 261 31.95 -2.11 55.10
C VAL A 261 33.02 -2.43 56.14
N LEU A 262 33.62 -1.39 56.73
CA LEU A 262 34.64 -1.55 57.76
C LEU A 262 34.00 -2.04 59.07
N ASN A 263 34.70 -2.90 59.81
CA ASN A 263 34.18 -3.60 60.99
C ASN A 263 33.78 -2.68 62.17
N TYR A 264 34.11 -1.39 62.11
CA TYR A 264 33.71 -0.41 63.14
C TYR A 264 32.36 0.26 62.84
N ASN A 265 31.80 0.11 61.64
CA ASN A 265 30.49 0.68 61.33
C ASN A 265 29.40 -0.19 61.96
N THR A 266 28.51 0.44 62.70
CA THR A 266 27.33 -0.25 63.25
C THR A 266 26.19 -0.28 62.22
N ASP A 267 25.22 -1.16 62.43
CA ASP A 267 24.03 -1.24 61.56
C ASP A 267 23.29 0.11 61.47
N GLU A 268 23.31 0.89 62.56
CA GLU A 268 22.71 2.24 62.62
C GLU A 268 23.45 3.24 61.73
N ASP A 269 24.78 3.20 61.71
CA ASP A 269 25.61 4.06 60.85
C ASP A 269 25.40 3.73 59.36
N ILE A 270 25.24 2.44 59.05
CA ILE A 270 25.01 1.95 57.69
C ILE A 270 23.62 2.39 57.20
N LEU A 271 22.59 2.31 58.05
CA LEU A 271 21.25 2.76 57.73
C LEU A 271 21.15 4.29 57.58
N CYS A 272 21.91 5.06 58.36
CA CYS A 272 21.96 6.51 58.21
C CYS A 272 22.66 6.98 56.92
N ALA A 273 23.54 6.13 56.35
CA ALA A 273 24.31 6.45 55.16
C ALA A 273 23.66 6.01 53.83
N LEU A 274 22.58 5.21 53.90
CA LEU A 274 21.78 4.74 52.75
C LEU A 274 20.67 5.73 52.39
#